data_AF-J2VTU0-F1
#
_entry.id   AF-J2VTU0-F1
#
_cell.length_a   1.000
_cell.length_b   1.000
_cell.length_c   1.000
_cell.angle_alpha   90.00
_cell.angle_beta   90.00
_cell.angle_gamma   90.00
#
_symmetry.space_group_name_H-M   'P 1'
#
loop_
_entity.id
_entity.type
_entity.pdbx_description
1 polymer ?
#
loop_
_entity_poly.entity_id
_entity_poly.type
_entity_poly.pdbx_seq_one_letter_code
_entity_poly.pdbx_strand_id
1 'polypeptide(L)'
;MKTLHEIAARLKAAMGLDMATVGSGLIERVVRERMAALQLTDDQHYLAHLQPGSDELQRLIESAVVPETWFFRDREAMLALARMGREKLVTGQTTRLRILSLPCSTGEEPYSVAMALFDAGVPASAFHIDAIDIRTLSLEVAATGVYGRNSFRGRDMAFRDRYFKPQQAHWRIDDEVKAQVRFAAGNILSDDFLQDALPYDFILCRNVLIYFERALQLRVVAMLERMVKDDGTIFVGPAEGGLMLSPRVISAGIPLAFGFRKRDPGDAPVAAHLRAMPPLAPVAPMAPIAASAPRQRAVGSERMAAPAAAASAPDMLAQARRLADRGEFARADALCEQLILAHGANADAFHLKGLIADAGGDAAGAQRYYRKAVYLDPAHHEALQHLAALLQAQGDLSAARLMRQRAERVEQSTVQGAGSHG
;
A
#
# COMPACT_ATOMS: atom_id res chain seq x y z
N MET A 1 21.83 5.10 23.99
CA MET A 1 22.51 3.80 23.86
C MET A 1 23.74 3.98 22.98
N LYS A 2 24.88 3.38 23.34
CA LYS A 2 26.14 3.43 22.60
C LYS A 2 26.13 2.53 21.36
N THR A 3 25.46 1.36 21.42
CA THR A 3 25.48 0.35 20.34
C THR A 3 24.23 0.34 19.44
N LEU A 4 23.40 1.39 19.52
CA LEU A 4 22.12 1.44 18.79
C LEU A 4 22.30 1.32 17.28
N HIS A 5 23.39 1.89 16.74
CA HIS A 5 23.68 1.84 15.31
C HIS A 5 24.02 0.42 14.84
N GLU A 6 24.84 -0.32 15.61
CA GLU A 6 25.18 -1.70 15.30
C GLU A 6 23.97 -2.63 15.43
N ILE A 7 23.14 -2.45 16.46
CA ILE A 7 21.91 -3.21 16.65
C ILE A 7 20.97 -3.00 15.48
N ALA A 8 20.84 -1.75 15.04
CA ALA A 8 19.99 -1.46 13.90
C ALA A 8 20.58 -1.94 12.56
N ALA A 9 21.91 -1.98 12.43
CA ALA A 9 22.57 -2.64 11.30
C ALA A 9 22.27 -4.15 11.28
N ARG A 10 22.20 -4.81 12.44
CA ARG A 10 21.76 -6.23 12.54
C ARG A 10 20.31 -6.40 12.10
N LEU A 11 19.40 -5.53 12.55
CA LEU A 11 18.01 -5.53 12.09
C LEU A 11 17.91 -5.30 10.58
N LYS A 12 18.59 -4.27 10.06
CA LYS A 12 18.64 -3.97 8.63
C LYS A 12 19.16 -5.15 7.81
N ALA A 13 20.22 -5.81 8.25
CA ALA A 13 20.75 -6.99 7.58
C ALA A 13 19.76 -8.17 7.62
N ALA A 14 19.02 -8.33 8.72
CA ALA A 14 18.09 -9.44 8.90
C ALA A 14 16.79 -9.28 8.10
N MET A 15 16.24 -8.06 8.02
CA MET A 15 14.90 -7.85 7.45
C MET A 15 14.78 -6.71 6.45
N GLY A 16 15.91 -6.08 6.08
CA GLY A 16 15.96 -5.04 5.04
C GLY A 16 15.47 -3.66 5.47
N LEU A 17 15.08 -3.55 6.73
CA LEU A 17 14.36 -2.41 7.27
C LEU A 17 15.33 -1.31 7.67
N ASP A 18 15.17 -0.15 7.05
CA ASP A 18 16.04 0.99 7.29
C ASP A 18 15.62 1.77 8.54
N MET A 19 16.61 2.08 9.39
CA MET A 19 16.47 3.00 10.52
C MET A 19 15.90 4.34 10.10
N ALA A 20 16.29 4.84 8.93
CA ALA A 20 15.80 6.11 8.44
C ALA A 20 14.29 6.05 8.20
N THR A 21 13.75 4.89 7.81
CA THR A 21 12.33 4.70 7.50
C THR A 21 11.49 4.41 8.74
N VAL A 22 12.00 3.58 9.66
CA VAL A 22 11.27 3.14 10.87
C VAL A 22 11.47 4.05 12.07
N GLY A 23 12.56 4.82 12.09
CA GLY A 23 12.84 5.83 13.10
C GLY A 23 13.64 5.29 14.28
N SER A 24 14.77 5.94 14.56
CA SER A 24 15.70 5.56 15.62
C SER A 24 15.05 5.49 17.02
N GLY A 25 14.07 6.35 17.31
CA GLY A 25 13.37 6.34 18.60
C GLY A 25 12.50 5.10 18.83
N LEU A 26 11.90 4.55 17.77
CA LEU A 26 11.14 3.30 17.87
C LEU A 26 12.08 2.12 18.13
N ILE A 27 13.19 2.05 17.37
CA ILE A 27 14.21 1.01 17.55
C ILE A 27 14.82 1.10 18.96
N GLU A 28 15.17 2.29 19.44
CA GLU A 28 15.71 2.46 20.79
C GLU A 28 14.72 2.00 21.86
N ARG A 29 13.44 2.39 21.75
CA ARG A 29 12.39 1.95 22.68
C ARG A 29 12.26 0.43 22.69
N VAL A 30 12.13 -0.18 21.52
CA VAL A 30 12.00 -1.63 21.37
C VAL A 30 13.21 -2.35 21.93
N VAL A 31 14.43 -1.88 21.65
CA VAL A 31 15.65 -2.48 22.23
C VAL A 31 15.65 -2.38 23.75
N ARG A 32 15.25 -1.25 24.34
CA ARG A 32 15.15 -1.12 25.79
C ARG A 32 14.14 -2.10 26.39
N GLU A 33 13.01 -2.31 25.73
CA GLU A 33 12.00 -3.28 26.15
C GLU A 33 12.56 -4.72 26.09
N ARG A 34 13.29 -5.08 25.03
CA ARG A 34 13.96 -6.38 24.89
C ARG A 34 15.07 -6.59 25.93
N MET A 35 15.92 -5.58 26.14
CA MET A 35 16.95 -5.58 27.19
C MET A 35 16.35 -5.78 28.58
N ALA A 36 15.25 -5.10 28.89
CA ALA A 36 14.55 -5.26 30.16
C ALA A 36 13.98 -6.68 30.33
N ALA A 37 13.43 -7.28 29.27
CA ALA A 37 12.94 -8.66 29.29
C ALA A 37 14.05 -9.70 29.57
N LEU A 38 15.29 -9.40 29.15
CA LEU A 38 16.47 -10.21 29.44
C LEU A 38 17.23 -9.78 30.71
N GLN A 39 16.72 -8.78 31.43
CA GLN A 39 17.38 -8.18 32.62
C GLN A 39 18.79 -7.65 32.33
N LEU A 40 19.02 -7.15 31.11
CA LEU A 40 20.29 -6.55 30.69
C LEU A 40 20.25 -5.03 30.82
N THR A 41 21.29 -4.45 31.42
CA THR A 41 21.45 -2.99 31.52
C THR A 41 22.52 -2.44 30.56
N ASP A 42 23.31 -3.32 29.95
CA ASP A 42 24.39 -2.98 29.02
C ASP A 42 24.01 -3.37 27.58
N ASP A 43 24.05 -2.38 26.69
CA ASP A 43 23.67 -2.53 25.29
C ASP A 43 24.76 -3.23 24.45
N GLN A 44 26.01 -3.31 24.94
CA GLN A 44 27.05 -4.17 24.35
C GLN A 44 26.74 -5.65 24.58
N HIS A 45 26.33 -6.03 25.79
CA HIS A 45 25.91 -7.40 26.07
C HIS A 45 24.68 -7.77 25.25
N TYR A 46 23.69 -6.88 25.14
CA TYR A 46 22.53 -7.14 24.30
C TYR A 46 22.90 -7.34 22.82
N LEU A 47 23.79 -6.52 22.26
CA LEU A 47 24.29 -6.70 20.88
C LEU A 47 24.91 -8.09 20.67
N ALA A 48 25.60 -8.65 21.67
CA ALA A 48 26.19 -9.98 21.58
C ALA A 48 25.14 -11.10 21.46
N HIS A 49 23.92 -10.89 21.97
CA HIS A 49 22.79 -11.81 21.81
C HIS A 49 22.16 -11.77 20.41
N LEU A 50 22.39 -10.71 19.62
CA LEU A 50 21.81 -10.51 18.29
C LEU A 50 22.63 -11.17 17.17
N GLN A 51 22.99 -12.45 17.35
CA GLN A 51 23.63 -13.21 16.29
C GLN A 51 22.62 -13.50 15.15
N PRO A 52 23.06 -13.57 13.88
CA PRO A 52 22.20 -13.98 12.78
C PRO A 52 21.49 -15.32 13.09
N GLY A 53 20.16 -15.35 12.92
CA GLY A 53 19.35 -16.54 13.20
C GLY A 53 19.05 -16.83 14.68
N SER A 54 19.49 -15.97 15.61
CA SER A 54 19.17 -16.14 17.03
C SER A 54 17.70 -15.86 17.34
N ASP A 55 17.14 -16.56 18.33
CA ASP A 55 15.79 -16.30 18.85
C ASP A 55 15.60 -14.85 19.29
N GLU A 56 16.63 -14.22 19.86
CA GLU A 56 16.51 -12.84 20.32
C GLU A 56 16.46 -11.85 19.16
N LEU A 57 17.21 -12.09 18.08
CA LEU A 57 17.07 -11.31 16.85
C LEU A 57 15.65 -11.45 16.29
N GLN A 58 15.07 -12.65 16.33
CA GLN A 58 13.68 -12.87 15.92
C GLN A 58 12.69 -12.09 16.79
N ARG A 59 12.83 -12.12 18.13
CA ARG A 59 11.98 -11.33 19.04
C ARG A 59 12.14 -9.82 18.86
N LEU A 60 13.34 -9.37 18.49
CA LEU A 60 13.60 -7.99 18.15
C LEU A 60 12.88 -7.58 16.85
N ILE A 61 12.95 -8.42 15.80
CA ILE A 61 12.18 -8.25 14.55
C ILE A 61 10.68 -8.16 14.85
N GLU A 62 10.19 -9.07 15.71
CA GLU A 62 8.79 -9.13 16.09
C GLU A 62 8.26 -7.84 16.72
N SER A 63 9.14 -7.11 17.41
CA SER A 63 8.82 -5.89 18.15
C SER A 63 9.09 -4.61 17.33
N ALA A 64 10.02 -4.67 16.38
CA ALA A 64 10.42 -3.51 15.56
C ALA A 64 9.42 -3.18 14.44
N VAL A 65 8.61 -4.15 14.01
CA VAL A 65 7.61 -3.95 12.96
C VAL A 65 6.21 -4.03 13.53
N VAL A 66 5.46 -2.95 13.33
CA VAL A 66 4.03 -2.91 13.64
C VAL A 66 3.26 -3.53 12.46
N PRO A 67 2.59 -4.68 12.64
CA PRO A 67 1.78 -5.25 11.58
C PRO A 67 0.52 -4.39 11.39
N GLU A 68 0.47 -3.61 10.32
CA GLU A 68 -0.75 -2.89 9.93
C GLU A 68 -1.36 -3.54 8.69
N THR A 69 -2.48 -4.25 8.89
CA THR A 69 -3.23 -4.90 7.81
C THR A 69 -4.71 -5.00 8.19
N TRP A 70 -5.56 -5.13 7.18
CA TRP A 70 -7.01 -5.31 7.33
C TRP A 70 -7.59 -5.99 6.10
N PHE A 71 -8.75 -6.61 6.25
CA PHE A 71 -9.42 -7.30 5.15
C PHE A 71 -9.75 -6.34 4.01
N PHE A 72 -9.51 -6.80 2.78
CA PHE A 72 -9.75 -6.05 1.55
C PHE A 72 -9.07 -4.67 1.48
N ARG A 73 -7.89 -4.51 2.11
CA ARG A 73 -7.00 -3.37 1.87
C ARG A 73 -6.66 -3.30 0.37
N ASP A 74 -6.90 -2.16 -0.28
CA ASP A 74 -6.90 -1.98 -1.74
C ASP A 74 -7.66 -3.08 -2.49
N ARG A 75 -8.92 -3.28 -2.10
CA ARG A 75 -9.88 -4.28 -2.58
C ARG A 75 -9.82 -4.58 -4.09
N GLU A 76 -9.57 -3.57 -4.92
CA GLU A 76 -9.53 -3.72 -6.37
C GLU A 76 -8.44 -4.69 -6.86
N ALA A 77 -7.33 -4.81 -6.13
CA ALA A 77 -6.30 -5.81 -6.42
C ALA A 77 -6.85 -7.23 -6.25
N MET A 78 -7.56 -7.51 -5.16
CA MET A 78 -8.13 -8.83 -4.88
C MET A 78 -9.25 -9.20 -5.86
N LEU A 79 -10.10 -8.23 -6.21
CA LEU A 79 -11.16 -8.46 -7.20
C LEU A 79 -10.61 -8.68 -8.60
N ALA A 80 -9.58 -7.93 -8.98
CA ALA A 80 -8.87 -8.12 -10.23
C ALA A 80 -8.25 -9.52 -10.33
N LEU A 81 -7.51 -9.92 -9.28
CA LEU A 81 -6.94 -11.25 -9.16
C LEU A 81 -8.02 -12.33 -9.30
N ALA A 82 -9.12 -12.22 -8.56
CA ALA A 82 -10.18 -13.22 -8.60
C ALA A 82 -10.83 -13.35 -9.99
N ARG A 83 -11.07 -12.21 -10.67
CA ARG A 83 -11.60 -12.19 -12.04
C ARG A 83 -10.64 -12.88 -13.02
N MET A 84 -9.36 -12.51 -12.99
CA MET A 84 -8.33 -13.08 -13.86
C MET A 84 -8.11 -14.56 -13.58
N GLY A 85 -8.08 -14.96 -12.30
CA GLY A 85 -7.93 -16.35 -11.90
C GLY A 85 -9.06 -17.23 -12.41
N ARG A 86 -10.30 -16.77 -12.28
CA ARG A 86 -11.46 -17.46 -12.86
C ARG A 86 -11.34 -17.59 -14.38
N GLU A 87 -10.94 -16.53 -15.07
CA GLU A 87 -10.76 -16.56 -16.52
C GLU A 87 -9.69 -17.58 -16.95
N LYS A 88 -8.55 -17.63 -16.26
CA LYS A 88 -7.50 -18.63 -16.50
C LYS A 88 -8.01 -20.08 -16.34
N LEU A 89 -8.85 -20.32 -15.35
CA LEU A 89 -9.46 -21.64 -15.11
C LEU A 89 -10.47 -22.01 -16.19
N VAL A 90 -11.37 -21.08 -16.55
CA VAL A 90 -12.42 -21.32 -17.56
C VAL A 90 -11.83 -21.55 -18.96
N THR A 91 -10.76 -20.82 -19.28
CA THR A 91 -10.06 -20.95 -20.57
C THR A 91 -9.08 -22.13 -20.62
N GLY A 92 -8.87 -22.83 -19.49
CA GLY A 92 -7.97 -23.97 -19.40
C GLY A 92 -6.48 -23.61 -19.44
N GLN A 93 -6.12 -22.33 -19.26
CA GLN A 93 -4.72 -21.89 -19.16
C GLN A 93 -4.02 -22.49 -17.93
N THR A 94 -4.79 -22.77 -16.88
CA THR A 94 -4.34 -23.52 -15.71
C THR A 94 -5.49 -24.36 -15.16
N THR A 95 -5.15 -25.48 -14.53
CA THR A 95 -6.13 -26.33 -13.81
C THR A 95 -6.20 -25.97 -12.32
N ARG A 96 -5.18 -25.28 -11.80
CA ARG A 96 -5.12 -24.83 -10.41
C ARG A 96 -4.28 -23.55 -10.29
N LEU A 97 -4.83 -22.54 -9.63
CA LEU A 97 -4.15 -21.28 -9.35
C LEU A 97 -3.14 -21.46 -8.21
N ARG A 98 -1.92 -20.99 -8.43
CA ARG A 98 -0.88 -20.82 -7.42
C ARG A 98 -0.77 -19.34 -7.10
N ILE A 99 -1.08 -18.95 -5.87
CA ILE A 99 -1.03 -17.55 -5.44
C ILE A 99 -0.03 -17.42 -4.30
N LEU A 100 0.74 -16.33 -4.30
CA LEU A 100 1.67 -16.00 -3.22
C LEU A 100 1.30 -14.65 -2.62
N SER A 101 1.21 -14.55 -1.29
CA SER A 101 1.06 -13.29 -0.54
C SER A 101 2.25 -13.13 0.39
N LEU A 102 3.04 -12.06 0.19
CA LEU A 102 4.29 -11.84 0.92
C LEU A 102 4.65 -10.33 1.05
N PRO A 103 4.91 -9.80 2.26
CA PRO A 103 4.59 -10.38 3.56
C PRO A 103 3.07 -10.47 3.78
N CYS A 104 2.61 -11.53 4.44
CA CYS A 104 1.18 -11.76 4.67
C CYS A 104 0.65 -11.22 6.01
N SER A 105 1.55 -10.77 6.90
CA SER A 105 1.24 -10.25 8.23
C SER A 105 0.32 -11.21 9.01
N THR A 106 -0.74 -10.70 9.64
CA THR A 106 -1.72 -11.47 10.41
C THR A 106 -2.77 -12.19 9.55
N GLY A 107 -2.56 -12.30 8.24
CA GLY A 107 -3.34 -13.17 7.34
C GLY A 107 -4.54 -12.52 6.66
N GLU A 108 -4.85 -11.26 6.93
CA GLU A 108 -5.99 -10.58 6.31
C GLU A 108 -5.91 -10.52 4.78
N GLU A 109 -4.72 -10.30 4.20
CA GLU A 109 -4.52 -10.26 2.74
C GLU A 109 -4.80 -11.62 2.07
N PRO A 110 -4.13 -12.74 2.42
CA PRO A 110 -4.38 -14.02 1.76
C PRO A 110 -5.82 -14.50 1.95
N TYR A 111 -6.45 -14.22 3.09
CA TYR A 111 -7.86 -14.53 3.30
C TYR A 111 -8.80 -13.66 2.47
N SER A 112 -8.49 -12.38 2.26
CA SER A 112 -9.24 -11.50 1.35
C SER A 112 -9.21 -12.04 -0.08
N VAL A 113 -8.05 -12.56 -0.51
CA VAL A 113 -7.91 -13.20 -1.83
C VAL A 113 -8.74 -14.48 -1.93
N ALA A 114 -8.69 -15.35 -0.92
CA ALA A 114 -9.50 -16.58 -0.89
C ALA A 114 -11.00 -16.27 -0.96
N MET A 115 -11.49 -15.33 -0.14
CA MET A 115 -12.88 -14.89 -0.17
C MET A 115 -13.27 -14.30 -1.54
N ALA A 116 -12.41 -13.49 -2.15
CA ALA A 116 -12.67 -12.91 -3.47
C ALA A 116 -12.79 -14.00 -4.56
N LEU A 117 -11.97 -15.06 -4.48
CA LEU A 117 -12.02 -16.19 -5.40
C LEU A 117 -13.32 -17.00 -5.23
N PHE A 118 -13.75 -17.24 -3.99
CA PHE A 118 -15.04 -17.87 -3.73
C PHE A 118 -16.21 -17.02 -4.23
N ASP A 119 -16.20 -15.71 -3.96
CA ASP A 119 -17.22 -14.77 -4.47
C ASP A 119 -17.24 -14.74 -6.01
N ALA A 120 -16.10 -14.98 -6.67
CA ALA A 120 -16.03 -15.11 -8.12
C ALA A 120 -16.54 -16.46 -8.66
N GLY A 121 -16.81 -17.44 -7.80
CA GLY A 121 -17.26 -18.79 -8.16
C GLY A 121 -16.12 -19.76 -8.46
N VAL A 122 -14.90 -19.49 -8.00
CA VAL A 122 -13.77 -20.42 -8.13
C VAL A 122 -13.88 -21.51 -7.06
N PRO A 123 -13.88 -22.81 -7.43
CA PRO A 123 -14.01 -23.89 -6.45
C PRO A 123 -12.73 -24.06 -5.62
N ALA A 124 -12.87 -24.49 -4.37
CA ALA A 124 -11.79 -24.75 -3.41
C ALA A 124 -10.67 -25.68 -3.94
N SER A 125 -10.98 -26.58 -4.88
CA SER A 125 -10.00 -27.48 -5.50
C SER A 125 -9.09 -26.79 -6.53
N ALA A 126 -9.50 -25.63 -7.03
CA ALA A 126 -8.87 -24.93 -8.15
C ALA A 126 -7.89 -23.84 -7.73
N PHE A 127 -7.58 -23.68 -6.44
CA PHE A 127 -6.53 -22.74 -6.01
C PHE A 127 -5.80 -23.19 -4.73
N HIS A 128 -4.70 -22.51 -4.42
CA HIS A 128 -4.11 -22.43 -3.09
C HIS A 128 -3.31 -21.13 -2.99
N ILE A 129 -3.14 -20.66 -1.75
CA ILE A 129 -2.42 -19.43 -1.44
C ILE A 129 -1.28 -19.78 -0.49
N ASP A 130 -0.06 -19.55 -0.93
CA ASP A 130 1.11 -19.53 -0.05
C ASP A 130 1.23 -18.15 0.57
N ALA A 131 1.23 -18.09 1.90
CA ALA A 131 1.26 -16.86 2.67
C ALA A 131 2.50 -16.85 3.56
N ILE A 132 3.42 -15.92 3.28
CA ILE A 132 4.75 -15.93 3.89
C ILE A 132 4.98 -14.64 4.67
N ASP A 133 5.56 -14.76 5.85
CA ASP A 133 6.01 -13.61 6.64
C ASP A 133 7.28 -13.94 7.42
N ILE A 134 8.05 -12.92 7.78
CA ILE A 134 9.21 -13.05 8.65
C ILE A 134 8.80 -13.09 10.13
N ARG A 135 7.67 -12.47 10.50
CA ARG A 135 7.15 -12.44 11.88
C ARG A 135 6.33 -13.69 12.19
N THR A 136 6.95 -14.62 12.89
CA THR A 136 6.34 -15.84 13.42
C THR A 136 5.08 -15.58 14.25
N LEU A 137 5.09 -14.57 15.13
CA LEU A 137 3.90 -14.19 15.89
C LEU A 137 2.71 -13.74 15.01
N SER A 138 2.96 -13.09 13.87
CA SER A 138 1.88 -12.73 12.95
C SER A 138 1.27 -13.97 12.31
N LEU A 139 2.12 -14.93 11.93
CA LEU A 139 1.69 -16.19 11.33
C LEU A 139 0.89 -17.05 12.32
N GLU A 140 1.23 -17.02 13.61
CA GLU A 140 0.43 -17.67 14.65
C GLU A 140 -0.98 -17.09 14.72
N VAL A 141 -1.11 -15.75 14.75
CA VAL A 141 -2.41 -15.07 14.70
C VAL A 141 -3.16 -15.45 13.42
N ALA A 142 -2.49 -15.41 12.26
CA ALA A 142 -3.09 -15.79 10.98
C ALA A 142 -3.60 -17.24 10.98
N ALA A 143 -2.80 -18.16 11.51
CA ALA A 143 -3.13 -19.57 11.62
C ALA A 143 -4.28 -19.85 12.59
N THR A 144 -4.52 -19.00 13.60
CA THR A 144 -5.73 -19.11 14.43
C THR A 144 -6.98 -18.72 13.63
N GLY A 145 -6.88 -17.69 12.78
CA GLY A 145 -7.99 -17.17 11.99
C GLY A 145 -9.06 -16.47 12.82
N VAL A 146 -8.69 -15.89 13.97
CA VAL A 146 -9.59 -15.17 14.87
C VAL A 146 -9.18 -13.69 14.89
N TYR A 147 -10.11 -12.83 14.48
CA TYR A 147 -9.84 -11.42 14.20
C TYR A 147 -10.65 -10.50 15.10
N GLY A 148 -10.01 -9.44 15.56
CA GLY A 148 -10.67 -8.35 16.27
C GLY A 148 -11.22 -7.30 15.33
N ARG A 149 -11.88 -6.29 15.90
CA ARG A 149 -12.53 -5.20 15.15
C ARG A 149 -11.57 -4.43 14.23
N ASN A 150 -10.30 -4.29 14.59
CA ASN A 150 -9.32 -3.51 13.83
C ASN A 150 -8.98 -4.09 12.46
N SER A 151 -9.19 -5.41 12.27
CA SER A 151 -9.01 -6.09 10.99
C SER A 151 -10.15 -5.80 10.00
N PHE A 152 -11.27 -5.22 10.47
CA PHE A 152 -12.44 -4.89 9.66
C PHE A 152 -12.54 -3.36 9.51
N ARG A 153 -12.00 -2.84 8.40
CA ARG A 153 -12.03 -1.41 8.06
C ARG A 153 -12.79 -1.13 6.77
N GLY A 154 -13.31 0.08 6.63
CA GLY A 154 -14.05 0.52 5.44
C GLY A 154 -15.56 0.35 5.54
N ARG A 155 -16.26 0.61 4.42
CA ARG A 155 -17.74 0.66 4.37
C ARG A 155 -18.38 -0.65 3.91
N ASP A 156 -17.67 -1.47 3.13
CA ASP A 156 -18.16 -2.76 2.66
C ASP A 156 -17.74 -3.86 3.64
N MET A 157 -18.72 -4.36 4.42
CA MET A 157 -18.54 -5.42 5.41
C MET A 157 -19.32 -6.69 5.05
N ALA A 158 -19.92 -6.74 3.87
CA ALA A 158 -20.80 -7.85 3.49
C ALA A 158 -20.05 -9.19 3.43
N PHE A 159 -18.73 -9.17 3.19
CA PHE A 159 -17.90 -10.37 3.24
C PHE A 159 -17.83 -10.97 4.65
N ARG A 160 -17.91 -10.14 5.70
CA ARG A 160 -17.83 -10.61 7.09
C ARG A 160 -19.00 -11.53 7.41
N ASP A 161 -20.19 -11.13 7.00
CA ASP A 161 -21.41 -11.90 7.27
C ASP A 161 -21.46 -13.21 6.46
N ARG A 162 -20.70 -13.30 5.36
CA ARG A 162 -20.58 -14.51 4.52
C ARG A 162 -19.52 -15.51 5.00
N TYR A 163 -18.37 -15.00 5.48
CA TYR A 163 -17.16 -15.82 5.67
C TYR A 163 -16.64 -15.85 7.11
N PHE A 164 -17.36 -15.22 8.04
CA PHE A 164 -16.96 -15.21 9.45
C PHE A 164 -18.12 -15.59 10.35
N LYS A 165 -17.77 -16.25 11.45
CA LYS A 165 -18.67 -16.57 12.55
C LYS A 165 -18.30 -15.73 13.78
N PRO A 166 -19.27 -15.12 14.46
CA PRO A 166 -18.99 -14.41 15.71
C PRO A 166 -18.44 -15.39 16.76
N GLN A 167 -17.39 -14.98 17.46
CA GLN A 167 -16.76 -15.72 18.55
C GLN A 167 -16.43 -14.75 19.69
N GLN A 168 -17.33 -14.67 20.69
CA GLN A 168 -17.24 -13.69 21.78
C GLN A 168 -17.08 -12.25 21.24
N ALA A 169 -15.97 -11.57 21.55
CA ALA A 169 -15.65 -10.22 21.08
C ALA A 169 -14.86 -10.21 19.74
N HIS A 170 -14.73 -11.36 19.09
CA HIS A 170 -13.94 -11.57 17.88
C HIS A 170 -14.77 -12.24 16.78
N TRP A 171 -14.16 -12.40 15.61
CA TRP A 171 -14.72 -13.11 14.46
C TRP A 171 -13.76 -14.20 14.01
N ARG A 172 -14.29 -15.42 13.89
CA ARG A 172 -13.54 -16.57 13.38
C ARG A 172 -13.82 -16.73 11.90
N ILE A 173 -12.76 -16.80 11.09
CA ILE A 173 -12.88 -17.06 9.66
C ILE A 173 -13.40 -18.48 9.40
N ASP A 174 -14.18 -18.65 8.33
CA ASP A 174 -14.70 -19.94 7.93
C ASP A 174 -13.59 -20.92 7.53
N ASP A 175 -13.78 -22.18 7.94
CA ASP A 175 -12.79 -23.25 7.79
C ASP A 175 -12.47 -23.56 6.32
N GLU A 176 -13.44 -23.37 5.41
CA GLU A 176 -13.23 -23.54 3.97
C GLU A 176 -12.29 -22.47 3.40
N VAL A 177 -12.42 -21.22 3.84
CA VAL A 177 -11.49 -20.13 3.49
C VAL A 177 -10.12 -20.37 4.12
N LYS A 178 -10.12 -20.78 5.39
CA LYS A 178 -8.91 -21.11 6.13
C LYS A 178 -8.07 -22.18 5.44
N ALA A 179 -8.71 -23.23 4.93
CA ALA A 179 -8.07 -24.36 4.26
C ALA A 179 -7.36 -24.00 2.95
N GLN A 180 -7.63 -22.84 2.35
CA GLN A 180 -6.99 -22.40 1.11
C GLN A 180 -5.63 -21.75 1.31
N VAL A 181 -5.28 -21.38 2.54
CA VAL A 181 -4.08 -20.61 2.86
C VAL A 181 -3.08 -21.48 3.61
N ARG A 182 -1.86 -21.58 3.08
CA ARG A 182 -0.72 -22.21 3.73
C ARG A 182 0.24 -21.16 4.23
N PHE A 183 0.34 -21.02 5.54
CA PHE A 183 1.30 -20.11 6.18
C PHE A 183 2.67 -20.75 6.30
N ALA A 184 3.72 -19.98 6.00
CA ALA A 184 5.09 -20.39 6.22
C ALA A 184 5.96 -19.20 6.69
N ALA A 185 6.87 -19.45 7.62
CA ALA A 185 7.89 -18.47 7.98
C ALA A 185 8.92 -18.37 6.86
N GLY A 186 9.30 -17.15 6.47
CA GLY A 186 10.29 -16.95 5.43
C GLY A 186 10.78 -15.52 5.36
N ASN A 187 12.06 -15.38 5.03
CA ASN A 187 12.67 -14.08 4.82
C ASN A 187 12.93 -13.86 3.33
N ILE A 188 12.25 -12.86 2.77
CA ILE A 188 12.36 -12.45 1.36
C ILE A 188 13.80 -12.09 0.94
N LEU A 189 14.68 -11.82 1.91
CA LEU A 189 16.06 -11.43 1.69
C LEU A 189 17.06 -12.57 1.76
N SER A 190 16.63 -13.76 2.18
CA SER A 190 17.49 -14.94 2.18
C SER A 190 17.77 -15.41 0.76
N ASP A 191 19.00 -15.84 0.50
CA ASP A 191 19.43 -16.28 -0.84
C ASP A 191 18.70 -17.55 -1.30
N ASP A 192 18.25 -18.40 -0.36
CA ASP A 192 17.50 -19.62 -0.59
C ASP A 192 15.97 -19.41 -0.63
N PHE A 193 15.50 -18.16 -0.49
CA PHE A 193 14.07 -17.85 -0.40
C PHE A 193 13.31 -18.34 -1.64
N LEU A 194 12.51 -19.40 -1.45
CA LEU A 194 11.70 -20.04 -2.49
C LEU A 194 12.48 -20.32 -3.79
N GLN A 195 13.78 -20.63 -3.68
CA GLN A 195 14.64 -20.87 -4.84
C GLN A 195 14.10 -22.02 -5.74
N ASP A 196 13.53 -23.05 -5.11
CA ASP A 196 13.02 -24.28 -5.77
C ASP A 196 11.49 -24.25 -5.97
N ALA A 197 10.83 -23.12 -5.66
CA ALA A 197 9.38 -23.02 -5.79
C ALA A 197 8.96 -22.93 -7.26
N LEU A 198 7.91 -23.68 -7.62
CA LEU A 198 7.26 -23.51 -8.92
C LEU A 198 6.66 -22.09 -9.03
N PRO A 199 6.73 -21.46 -10.23
CA PRO A 199 6.19 -20.13 -10.44
C PRO A 199 4.71 -19.98 -10.09
N TYR A 200 4.33 -18.77 -9.71
CA TYR A 200 2.98 -18.42 -9.27
C TYR A 200 2.18 -17.74 -10.39
N ASP A 201 0.88 -18.01 -10.45
CA ASP A 201 -0.05 -17.29 -11.32
C ASP A 201 -0.20 -15.83 -10.87
N PHE A 202 -0.24 -15.62 -9.55
CA PHE A 202 -0.37 -14.31 -8.94
C PHE A 202 0.55 -14.15 -7.74
N ILE A 203 1.15 -12.98 -7.61
CA ILE A 203 1.95 -12.61 -6.42
C ILE A 203 1.42 -11.29 -5.88
N LEU A 204 1.15 -11.21 -4.58
CA LEU A 204 0.89 -9.97 -3.86
C LEU A 204 2.12 -9.64 -3.03
N CYS A 205 2.73 -8.49 -3.31
CA CYS A 205 3.84 -7.94 -2.53
C CYS A 205 3.57 -6.48 -2.23
N ARG A 206 2.78 -6.24 -1.18
CA ARG A 206 2.12 -4.95 -0.95
C ARG A 206 2.54 -4.33 0.37
N ASN A 207 2.79 -3.02 0.34
CA ASN A 207 3.07 -2.19 1.50
C ASN A 207 4.29 -2.63 2.32
N VAL A 208 5.33 -3.17 1.67
CA VAL A 208 6.57 -3.62 2.30
C VAL A 208 7.81 -2.97 1.67
N LEU A 209 7.81 -2.76 0.36
CA LEU A 209 8.96 -2.25 -0.39
C LEU A 209 9.27 -0.80 -0.01
N ILE A 210 8.26 -0.07 0.50
CA ILE A 210 8.41 1.29 1.03
C ILE A 210 9.37 1.37 2.23
N TYR A 211 9.64 0.25 2.92
CA TYR A 211 10.57 0.19 4.05
C TYR A 211 12.01 -0.11 3.63
N PHE A 212 12.22 -0.50 2.38
CA PHE A 212 13.51 -0.95 1.86
C PHE A 212 14.25 0.18 1.13
N GLU A 213 15.57 0.14 1.22
CA GLU A 213 16.44 0.98 0.38
C GLU A 213 16.38 0.55 -1.08
N ARG A 214 16.70 1.48 -1.99
CA ARG A 214 16.57 1.27 -3.44
C ARG A 214 17.26 0.01 -3.96
N ALA A 215 18.47 -0.28 -3.48
CA ALA A 215 19.21 -1.47 -3.90
C ALA A 215 18.45 -2.77 -3.53
N LEU A 216 17.82 -2.79 -2.37
CA LEU A 216 17.05 -3.93 -1.89
C LEU A 216 15.69 -4.05 -2.59
N GLN A 217 15.02 -2.92 -2.83
CA GLN A 217 13.80 -2.86 -3.66
C GLN A 217 14.04 -3.53 -5.02
N LEU A 218 15.12 -3.17 -5.71
CA LEU A 218 15.44 -3.74 -7.03
C LEU A 218 15.73 -5.25 -6.96
N ARG A 219 16.44 -5.72 -5.91
CA ARG A 219 16.67 -7.16 -5.69
C ARG A 219 15.35 -7.91 -5.50
N VAL A 220 14.45 -7.37 -4.68
CA VAL A 220 13.14 -7.97 -4.42
C VAL A 220 12.29 -7.98 -5.69
N VAL A 221 12.23 -6.88 -6.45
CA VAL A 221 11.50 -6.83 -7.73
C VAL A 221 12.01 -7.90 -8.70
N ALA A 222 13.33 -8.05 -8.86
CA ALA A 222 13.91 -9.09 -9.72
C ALA A 222 13.55 -10.52 -9.25
N MET A 223 13.47 -10.74 -7.94
CA MET A 223 13.00 -12.00 -7.38
C MET A 223 11.53 -12.26 -7.70
N LEU A 224 10.65 -11.25 -7.53
CA LEU A 224 9.22 -11.36 -7.87
C LEU A 224 9.03 -11.66 -9.37
N GLU A 225 9.80 -11.00 -10.24
CA GLU A 225 9.82 -11.25 -11.68
C GLU A 225 10.18 -12.69 -12.04
N ARG A 226 11.14 -13.28 -11.32
CA ARG A 226 11.55 -14.69 -11.52
C ARG A 226 10.45 -15.67 -11.07
N MET A 227 9.74 -15.32 -10.00
CA MET A 227 8.75 -16.20 -9.37
C MET A 227 7.37 -16.14 -10.00
N VAL A 228 7.04 -15.09 -10.75
CA VAL A 228 5.76 -15.01 -11.46
C VAL A 228 5.85 -15.79 -12.78
N LYS A 229 4.79 -16.52 -13.14
CA LYS A 229 4.63 -17.13 -14.47
C LYS A 229 4.70 -16.07 -15.56
N ASP A 230 5.00 -16.49 -16.78
CA ASP A 230 5.10 -15.56 -17.91
C ASP A 230 3.78 -14.85 -18.21
N ASP A 231 2.66 -15.55 -18.05
CA ASP A 231 1.30 -15.02 -18.15
C ASP A 231 0.74 -14.56 -16.78
N GLY A 232 1.57 -14.49 -15.74
CA GLY A 232 1.14 -14.17 -14.38
C GLY A 232 1.08 -12.67 -14.08
N THR A 233 0.65 -12.31 -12.88
CA THR A 233 0.53 -10.90 -12.47
C THR A 233 0.99 -10.67 -11.03
N ILE A 234 1.79 -9.62 -10.84
CA ILE A 234 2.29 -9.15 -9.55
C ILE A 234 1.46 -7.92 -9.14
N PHE A 235 0.87 -7.95 -7.95
CA PHE A 235 0.14 -6.83 -7.35
C PHE A 235 1.00 -6.20 -6.25
N VAL A 236 1.21 -4.88 -6.33
CA VAL A 236 1.95 -4.11 -5.31
C VAL A 236 1.07 -3.01 -4.71
N GLY A 237 1.52 -2.36 -3.65
CA GLY A 237 0.82 -1.23 -3.05
C GLY A 237 0.88 0.02 -3.94
N PRO A 238 -0.03 0.99 -3.74
CA PRO A 238 -0.08 2.21 -4.54
C PRO A 238 1.24 2.99 -4.61
N ALA A 239 1.97 3.05 -3.49
CA ALA A 239 3.25 3.74 -3.38
C ALA A 239 4.44 2.96 -4.01
N GLU A 240 4.21 1.73 -4.45
CA GLU A 240 5.26 0.80 -4.90
C GLU A 240 5.23 0.57 -6.42
N GLY A 241 4.16 1.01 -7.10
CA GLY A 241 3.96 0.76 -8.53
C GLY A 241 5.10 1.26 -9.43
N GLY A 242 5.72 2.39 -9.08
CA GLY A 242 6.88 2.92 -9.81
C GLY A 242 8.12 2.01 -9.76
N LEU A 243 8.22 1.13 -8.75
CA LEU A 243 9.33 0.17 -8.62
C LEU A 243 9.22 -0.97 -9.64
N MET A 244 8.00 -1.31 -10.05
CA MET A 244 7.70 -2.45 -10.91
C MET A 244 7.90 -2.16 -12.40
N LEU A 245 7.92 -0.88 -12.78
CA LEU A 245 8.09 -0.50 -14.18
C LEU A 245 9.53 -0.75 -14.64
N SER A 246 9.69 -1.67 -15.57
CA SER A 246 10.97 -2.01 -16.17
C SER A 246 10.79 -2.29 -17.66
N PRO A 247 11.87 -2.40 -18.46
CA PRO A 247 11.74 -2.86 -19.84
C PRO A 247 11.09 -4.25 -19.99
N ARG A 248 11.11 -5.07 -18.92
CA ARG A 248 10.58 -6.44 -18.88
C ARG A 248 9.21 -6.56 -18.25
N VAL A 249 8.78 -5.57 -17.46
CA VAL A 249 7.53 -5.58 -16.71
C VAL A 249 6.76 -4.30 -16.96
N ILE A 250 5.48 -4.46 -17.29
CA ILE A 250 4.58 -3.35 -17.57
C ILE A 250 3.30 -3.46 -16.73
N SER A 251 2.56 -2.35 -16.63
CA SER A 251 1.25 -2.35 -16.00
C SER A 251 0.31 -3.34 -16.71
N ALA A 252 -0.46 -4.10 -15.91
CA ALA A 252 -1.52 -4.96 -16.40
C ALA A 252 -2.76 -4.16 -16.89
N GLY A 253 -2.75 -2.83 -16.73
CA GLY A 253 -3.82 -1.95 -17.21
C GLY A 253 -5.13 -2.07 -16.43
N ILE A 254 -5.07 -2.64 -15.22
CA ILE A 254 -6.23 -2.84 -14.35
C ILE A 254 -6.33 -1.66 -13.37
N PRO A 255 -7.39 -0.84 -13.45
CA PRO A 255 -7.56 0.31 -12.56
C PRO A 255 -7.45 -0.07 -11.09
N LEU A 256 -6.76 0.76 -10.31
CA LEU A 256 -6.67 0.70 -8.85
C LEU A 256 -6.08 -0.60 -8.27
N ALA A 257 -5.75 -1.57 -9.11
CA ALA A 257 -5.23 -2.86 -8.68
C ALA A 257 -3.71 -2.86 -8.53
N PHE A 258 -3.00 -1.90 -9.17
CA PHE A 258 -1.54 -1.85 -9.19
C PHE A 258 -0.92 -3.21 -9.59
N GLY A 259 -1.52 -3.83 -10.61
CA GLY A 259 -1.09 -5.10 -11.18
C GLY A 259 -0.06 -4.90 -12.29
N PHE A 260 0.94 -5.77 -12.35
CA PHE A 260 2.05 -5.73 -13.27
C PHE A 260 2.28 -7.12 -13.87
N ARG A 261 2.56 -7.18 -15.17
CA ARG A 261 2.82 -8.43 -15.90
C ARG A 261 4.12 -8.35 -16.68
N LYS A 262 4.67 -9.51 -17.02
CA LYS A 262 5.79 -9.57 -17.96
C LYS A 262 5.33 -9.03 -19.31
N ARG A 263 6.27 -8.38 -19.97
CA ARG A 263 6.06 -7.79 -21.28
C ARG A 263 6.10 -8.86 -22.36
N ASP A 264 5.11 -8.83 -23.24
CA ASP A 264 5.04 -9.68 -24.42
C ASP A 264 5.70 -9.00 -25.62
N PRO A 265 6.19 -9.76 -26.62
CA PRO A 265 6.78 -9.20 -27.85
C PRO A 265 5.85 -8.26 -28.63
N GLY A 266 4.53 -8.39 -28.44
CA GLY A 266 3.52 -7.53 -29.06
C GLY A 266 3.23 -6.21 -28.34
N ASP A 267 3.78 -5.99 -27.14
CA ASP A 267 3.53 -4.78 -26.36
C ASP A 267 4.30 -3.58 -26.93
N ALA A 268 3.62 -2.43 -27.07
CA ALA A 268 4.21 -1.19 -27.56
C ALA A 268 5.43 -0.75 -26.73
N PRO A 269 6.49 -0.17 -27.34
CA PRO A 269 7.64 0.36 -26.61
C PRO A 269 7.22 1.29 -25.49
N VAL A 270 7.73 1.04 -24.27
CA VAL A 270 7.62 1.99 -23.17
C VAL A 270 8.36 3.25 -23.63
N ALA A 271 7.63 4.31 -23.97
CA ALA A 271 8.23 5.58 -24.29
C ALA A 271 8.95 6.08 -23.04
N ALA A 272 10.29 6.10 -23.06
CA ALA A 272 11.11 6.71 -22.02
C ALA A 272 10.86 8.23 -22.04
N HIS A 273 9.82 8.68 -21.35
CA HIS A 273 9.60 10.11 -21.12
C HIS A 273 10.49 10.61 -19.98
N LEU A 274 11.81 10.57 -20.20
CA LEU A 274 12.75 11.44 -19.50
C LEU A 274 12.77 12.78 -20.27
N ARG A 275 11.83 13.68 -19.97
CA ARG A 275 12.02 15.09 -20.34
C ARG A 275 12.86 15.75 -19.25
N ALA A 276 14.12 16.05 -19.56
CA ALA A 276 14.93 16.96 -18.77
C ALA A 276 14.23 18.33 -18.67
N MET A 277 13.99 18.81 -17.45
CA MET A 277 13.42 20.14 -17.22
C MET A 277 14.49 21.22 -17.48
N PRO A 278 14.13 22.35 -18.12
CA PRO A 278 15.00 23.51 -18.19
C PRO A 278 15.13 24.17 -16.81
N PRO A 279 16.24 24.85 -16.49
CA PRO A 279 16.44 25.45 -15.18
C PRO A 279 15.46 26.59 -14.93
N LEU A 280 14.83 26.59 -13.75
CA LEU A 280 13.88 27.60 -13.30
C LEU A 280 14.60 28.94 -13.04
N ALA A 281 14.10 30.01 -13.66
CA ALA A 281 14.49 31.38 -13.33
C ALA A 281 13.84 31.81 -11.98
N PRO A 282 14.50 32.64 -11.17
CA PRO A 282 14.00 33.02 -9.85
C PRO A 282 12.85 34.04 -9.94
N VAL A 283 11.78 33.80 -9.17
CA VAL A 283 10.59 34.67 -9.09
C VAL A 283 10.71 35.61 -7.89
N ALA A 284 10.51 36.91 -8.12
CA ALA A 284 10.48 37.95 -7.09
C ALA A 284 9.15 37.96 -6.30
N PRO A 285 9.12 38.44 -5.04
CA PRO A 285 7.93 38.34 -4.19
C PRO A 285 6.86 39.38 -4.54
N MET A 286 5.59 38.94 -4.59
CA MET A 286 4.41 39.79 -4.84
C MET A 286 3.83 40.40 -3.55
N ALA A 287 3.42 41.66 -3.66
CA ALA A 287 2.69 42.43 -2.65
C ALA A 287 1.17 42.10 -2.66
N PRO A 288 0.42 42.40 -1.57
CA PRO A 288 -0.97 41.98 -1.42
C PRO A 288 -1.95 42.89 -2.20
N ILE A 289 -2.95 42.27 -2.83
CA ILE A 289 -3.98 42.94 -3.63
C ILE A 289 -5.21 43.24 -2.76
N ALA A 290 -5.69 44.49 -2.81
CA ALA A 290 -6.93 44.95 -2.19
C ALA A 290 -8.17 44.59 -3.04
N ALA A 291 -9.29 44.36 -2.36
CA ALA A 291 -10.57 43.92 -2.94
C ALA A 291 -11.25 45.00 -3.79
N SER A 292 -11.90 44.59 -4.89
CA SER A 292 -12.83 45.42 -5.66
C SER A 292 -14.16 44.69 -5.91
N ALA A 293 -15.24 45.50 -5.93
CA ALA A 293 -16.65 45.12 -5.94
C ALA A 293 -17.20 44.81 -7.37
N PRO A 294 -18.44 44.29 -7.51
CA PRO A 294 -18.85 43.45 -8.63
C PRO A 294 -19.38 44.22 -9.85
N ARG A 295 -19.16 43.70 -11.05
CA ARG A 295 -19.82 44.14 -12.29
C ARG A 295 -20.84 43.12 -12.79
N GLN A 296 -21.99 43.66 -13.20
CA GLN A 296 -23.20 42.96 -13.59
C GLN A 296 -23.12 42.32 -15.00
N ARG A 297 -23.96 41.29 -15.13
CA ARG A 297 -24.23 40.39 -16.27
C ARG A 297 -24.72 41.10 -17.53
N ALA A 298 -24.34 40.57 -18.70
CA ALA A 298 -25.14 40.64 -19.92
C ALA A 298 -25.51 39.22 -20.35
N VAL A 299 -26.79 39.01 -20.67
CA VAL A 299 -27.41 37.75 -21.09
C VAL A 299 -27.48 37.74 -22.62
N GLY A 300 -26.90 36.72 -23.23
CA GLY A 300 -27.11 36.36 -24.64
C GLY A 300 -27.55 34.90 -24.71
N SER A 301 -28.76 34.67 -25.22
CA SER A 301 -29.39 33.36 -25.34
C SER A 301 -29.03 32.68 -26.66
N GLU A 302 -28.29 31.59 -26.61
CA GLU A 302 -28.30 30.57 -27.66
C GLU A 302 -28.73 29.24 -27.04
N ARG A 303 -29.79 28.64 -27.61
CA ARG A 303 -30.38 27.39 -27.13
C ARG A 303 -29.65 26.18 -27.73
N MET A 304 -29.07 25.40 -26.81
CA MET A 304 -29.04 23.93 -26.72
C MET A 304 -28.56 23.11 -27.93
N ALA A 305 -27.31 22.65 -27.83
CA ALA A 305 -27.05 21.21 -27.86
C ALA A 305 -26.92 20.74 -26.40
N ALA A 306 -27.65 19.69 -26.02
CA ALA A 306 -27.58 19.11 -24.67
C ALA A 306 -26.19 18.49 -24.44
N PRO A 307 -25.41 18.91 -23.44
CA PRO A 307 -24.26 18.15 -23.00
C PRO A 307 -24.74 17.02 -22.10
N ALA A 308 -24.15 15.83 -22.30
CA ALA A 308 -24.33 14.64 -21.48
C ALA A 308 -24.40 14.97 -19.99
N ALA A 309 -25.25 14.25 -19.26
CA ALA A 309 -25.42 14.35 -17.80
C ALA A 309 -24.07 14.65 -17.14
N ALA A 310 -23.96 15.81 -16.49
CA ALA A 310 -22.73 16.24 -15.82
C ALA A 310 -22.30 15.10 -14.88
N ALA A 311 -21.14 14.51 -15.17
CA ALA A 311 -20.63 13.40 -14.38
C ALA A 311 -20.56 13.83 -12.91
N SER A 312 -21.04 12.96 -12.02
CA SER A 312 -21.04 13.26 -10.59
C SER A 312 -19.60 13.41 -10.09
N ALA A 313 -19.37 14.18 -9.03
CA ALA A 313 -18.03 14.35 -8.46
C ALA A 313 -17.33 12.99 -8.16
N PRO A 314 -18.02 11.96 -7.61
CA PRO A 314 -17.45 10.62 -7.48
C PRO A 314 -17.03 9.97 -8.80
N ASP A 315 -17.83 10.11 -9.86
CA ASP A 315 -17.53 9.51 -11.17
C ASP A 315 -16.32 10.18 -11.83
N MET A 316 -16.24 11.51 -11.74
CA MET A 316 -15.10 12.29 -12.23
C MET A 316 -13.83 11.94 -11.46
N LEU A 317 -13.90 11.79 -10.14
CA LEU A 317 -12.77 11.39 -9.31
C LEU A 317 -12.30 9.97 -9.67
N ALA A 318 -13.24 9.04 -9.81
CA ALA A 318 -12.93 7.67 -10.23
C ALA A 318 -12.29 7.64 -11.63
N GLN A 319 -12.75 8.50 -12.54
CA GLN A 319 -12.16 8.64 -13.87
C GLN A 319 -10.76 9.28 -13.84
N ALA A 320 -10.54 10.30 -13.01
CA ALA A 320 -9.23 10.91 -12.83
C ALA A 320 -8.23 9.89 -12.28
N ARG A 321 -8.68 9.06 -11.34
CA ARG A 321 -7.87 7.98 -10.78
C ARG A 321 -7.50 6.93 -11.83
N ARG A 322 -8.46 6.49 -12.65
CA ARG A 322 -8.20 5.60 -13.81
C ARG A 322 -7.15 6.14 -14.78
N LEU A 323 -7.13 7.46 -15.02
CA LEU A 323 -6.13 8.10 -15.88
C LEU A 323 -4.74 8.11 -15.21
N ALA A 324 -4.68 8.39 -13.90
CA ALA A 324 -3.43 8.36 -13.15
C ALA A 324 -2.82 6.95 -13.15
N ASP A 325 -3.63 5.92 -12.96
CA ASP A 325 -3.20 4.51 -12.94
C ASP A 325 -2.57 4.05 -14.28
N ARG A 326 -2.97 4.67 -15.39
CA ARG A 326 -2.43 4.42 -16.74
C ARG A 326 -1.16 5.21 -17.03
N GLY A 327 -0.68 6.01 -16.07
CA GLY A 327 0.42 6.95 -16.27
C GLY A 327 0.05 8.18 -17.09
N GLU A 328 -1.25 8.39 -17.38
CA GLU A 328 -1.75 9.56 -18.12
C GLU A 328 -1.88 10.78 -17.19
N PHE A 329 -0.81 11.11 -16.48
CA PHE A 329 -0.77 12.10 -15.40
C PHE A 329 -1.32 13.47 -15.80
N ALA A 330 -0.98 13.96 -17.00
CA ALA A 330 -1.48 15.25 -17.49
C ALA A 330 -3.02 15.26 -17.64
N ARG A 331 -3.62 14.14 -18.08
CA ARG A 331 -5.07 14.03 -18.24
C ARG A 331 -5.77 13.80 -16.91
N ALA A 332 -5.16 13.03 -16.02
CA ALA A 332 -5.65 12.82 -14.66
C ALA A 332 -5.68 14.13 -13.88
N ASP A 333 -4.62 14.93 -14.02
CA ASP A 333 -4.49 16.23 -13.38
C ASP A 333 -5.54 17.23 -13.90
N ALA A 334 -5.71 17.31 -15.23
CA ALA A 334 -6.73 18.13 -15.86
C ALA A 334 -8.16 17.74 -15.41
N LEU A 335 -8.42 16.44 -15.23
CA LEU A 335 -9.73 15.99 -14.76
C LEU A 335 -9.95 16.28 -13.27
N CYS A 336 -8.89 16.22 -12.45
CA CYS A 336 -8.95 16.70 -11.07
C CYS A 336 -9.26 18.21 -11.03
N GLU A 337 -8.67 19.01 -11.92
CA GLU A 337 -8.97 20.45 -12.01
C GLU A 337 -10.42 20.70 -12.43
N GLN A 338 -10.91 19.97 -13.43
CA GLN A 338 -12.31 20.05 -13.84
C GLN A 338 -13.26 19.66 -12.71
N LEU A 339 -12.94 18.61 -11.93
CA LEU A 339 -13.71 18.24 -10.75
C LEU A 339 -13.74 19.37 -9.73
N ILE A 340 -12.59 19.97 -9.42
CA ILE A 340 -12.48 21.05 -8.44
C ILE A 340 -13.23 22.31 -8.91
N LEU A 341 -13.21 22.59 -10.21
CA LEU A 341 -13.93 23.72 -10.81
C LEU A 341 -15.45 23.49 -10.82
N ALA A 342 -15.90 22.28 -11.13
CA ALA A 342 -17.32 21.96 -11.26
C ALA A 342 -18.01 21.70 -9.91
N HIS A 343 -17.30 21.08 -8.96
CA HIS A 343 -17.89 20.56 -7.72
C HIS A 343 -17.24 21.15 -6.45
N GLY A 344 -16.27 22.04 -6.60
CA GLY A 344 -15.57 22.69 -5.49
C GLY A 344 -14.38 21.89 -4.95
N ALA A 345 -13.69 22.47 -3.97
CA ALA A 345 -12.50 21.87 -3.38
C ALA A 345 -12.82 20.53 -2.71
N ASN A 346 -12.16 19.45 -3.16
CA ASN A 346 -12.39 18.09 -2.69
C ASN A 346 -11.07 17.48 -2.20
N ALA A 347 -11.07 16.90 -1.00
CA ALA A 347 -9.86 16.40 -0.35
C ALA A 347 -9.22 15.23 -1.12
N ASP A 348 -10.02 14.27 -1.59
CA ASP A 348 -9.55 13.12 -2.38
C ASP A 348 -8.95 13.53 -3.73
N ALA A 349 -9.52 14.56 -4.37
CA ALA A 349 -8.98 15.10 -5.62
C ALA A 349 -7.62 15.76 -5.41
N PHE A 350 -7.44 16.50 -4.31
CA PHE A 350 -6.13 17.05 -3.95
C PHE A 350 -5.15 15.96 -3.50
N HIS A 351 -5.59 14.91 -2.82
CA HIS A 351 -4.75 13.75 -2.53
C HIS A 351 -4.23 13.10 -3.83
N LEU A 352 -5.12 12.91 -4.81
CA LEU A 352 -4.76 12.34 -6.11
C LEU A 352 -3.80 13.25 -6.90
N LYS A 353 -4.01 14.57 -6.93
CA LYS A 353 -3.02 15.51 -7.49
C LYS A 353 -1.67 15.42 -6.77
N GLY A 354 -1.68 15.17 -5.46
CA GLY A 354 -0.48 14.92 -4.68
C GLY A 354 0.29 13.68 -5.15
N LEU A 355 -0.41 12.55 -5.31
CA LEU A 355 0.19 11.31 -5.82
C LEU A 355 0.74 11.47 -7.25
N ILE A 356 0.02 12.18 -8.11
CA ILE A 356 0.45 12.47 -9.49
C ILE A 356 1.74 13.30 -9.50
N ALA A 357 1.80 14.35 -8.67
CA ALA A 357 2.99 15.19 -8.55
C ALA A 357 4.19 14.42 -8.00
N ASP A 358 3.96 13.55 -7.00
CA ASP A 358 4.99 12.72 -6.38
C ASP A 358 5.56 11.70 -7.37
N ALA A 359 4.69 11.01 -8.12
CA ALA A 359 5.07 10.10 -9.20
C ALA A 359 5.83 10.80 -10.34
N GLY A 360 5.53 12.09 -10.58
CA GLY A 360 6.23 12.94 -11.53
C GLY A 360 7.54 13.54 -11.01
N GLY A 361 7.92 13.30 -9.76
CA GLY A 361 9.12 13.86 -9.12
C GLY A 361 8.98 15.30 -8.63
N ASP A 362 7.79 15.90 -8.67
CA ASP A 362 7.49 17.22 -8.12
C ASP A 362 7.13 17.12 -6.62
N ALA A 363 8.16 16.92 -5.79
CA ALA A 363 8.00 16.81 -4.33
C ALA A 363 7.37 18.07 -3.71
N ALA A 364 7.63 19.27 -4.26
CA ALA A 364 7.05 20.52 -3.75
C ALA A 364 5.55 20.61 -4.08
N GLY A 365 5.16 20.20 -5.30
CA GLY A 365 3.76 20.05 -5.70
C GLY A 365 3.02 19.01 -4.87
N ALA A 366 3.61 17.83 -4.69
CA ALA A 366 3.06 16.76 -3.88
C ALA A 366 2.77 17.23 -2.45
N GLN A 367 3.74 17.87 -1.81
CA GLN A 367 3.58 18.39 -0.46
C GLN A 367 2.47 19.44 -0.36
N ARG A 368 2.39 20.36 -1.33
CA ARG A 368 1.34 21.38 -1.39
C ARG A 368 -0.05 20.75 -1.49
N TYR A 369 -0.20 19.74 -2.34
CA TYR A 369 -1.47 19.07 -2.55
C TYR A 369 -1.88 18.18 -1.37
N TYR A 370 -0.96 17.40 -0.79
CA TYR A 370 -1.24 16.63 0.41
C TYR A 370 -1.64 17.53 1.59
N ARG A 371 -0.93 18.65 1.80
CA ARG A 371 -1.32 19.65 2.82
C ARG A 371 -2.70 20.23 2.53
N LYS A 372 -3.06 20.46 1.26
CA LYS A 372 -4.38 20.95 0.87
C LYS A 372 -5.48 19.92 1.15
N ALA A 373 -5.24 18.64 0.87
CA ALA A 373 -6.14 17.55 1.23
C ALA A 373 -6.37 17.48 2.74
N VAL A 374 -5.28 17.50 3.54
CA VAL A 374 -5.35 17.53 5.02
C VAL A 374 -6.01 18.81 5.56
N TYR A 375 -5.92 19.93 4.85
CA TYR A 375 -6.61 21.15 5.25
C TYR A 375 -8.12 21.05 5.04
N LEU A 376 -8.54 20.46 3.92
CA LEU A 376 -9.96 20.28 3.58
C LEU A 376 -10.62 19.20 4.43
N ASP A 377 -9.89 18.12 4.69
CA ASP A 377 -10.26 17.07 5.61
C ASP A 377 -9.09 16.77 6.57
N PRO A 378 -9.11 17.37 7.78
CA PRO A 378 -8.10 17.13 8.82
C PRO A 378 -7.98 15.67 9.27
N ALA A 379 -8.97 14.84 8.95
CA ALA A 379 -9.04 13.42 9.23
C ALA A 379 -8.76 12.54 7.98
N HIS A 380 -8.29 13.11 6.87
CA HIS A 380 -7.95 12.33 5.67
C HIS A 380 -6.70 11.50 5.91
N HIS A 381 -6.89 10.25 6.31
CA HIS A 381 -5.83 9.35 6.77
C HIS A 381 -4.72 9.16 5.72
N GLU A 382 -5.08 8.85 4.48
CA GLU A 382 -4.12 8.57 3.40
C GLU A 382 -3.26 9.80 3.06
N ALA A 383 -3.84 11.01 3.07
CA ALA A 383 -3.11 12.24 2.84
C ALA A 383 -2.13 12.54 3.99
N LEU A 384 -2.51 12.24 5.23
CA LEU A 384 -1.61 12.36 6.39
C LEU A 384 -0.44 11.38 6.29
N GLN A 385 -0.67 10.14 5.84
CA GLN A 385 0.38 9.14 5.66
C GLN A 385 1.35 9.53 4.54
N HIS A 386 0.85 9.90 3.35
CA HIS A 386 1.72 10.32 2.25
C HIS A 386 2.48 11.61 2.55
N LEU A 387 1.84 12.58 3.22
CA LEU A 387 2.53 13.79 3.67
C LEU A 387 3.64 13.46 4.68
N ALA A 388 3.40 12.52 5.60
CA ALA A 388 4.41 12.10 6.56
C ALA A 388 5.61 11.43 5.86
N ALA A 389 5.36 10.55 4.91
CA ALA A 389 6.41 9.88 4.12
C ALA A 389 7.24 10.90 3.32
N LEU A 390 6.58 11.86 2.67
CA LEU A 390 7.25 12.90 1.90
C LEU A 390 8.10 13.83 2.78
N LEU A 391 7.57 14.27 3.91
CA LEU A 391 8.30 15.11 4.88
C LEU A 391 9.53 14.37 5.44
N GLN A 392 9.41 13.07 5.68
CA GLN A 392 10.53 12.24 6.12
C GLN A 392 11.61 12.10 5.05
N ALA A 393 11.23 11.89 3.79
CA ALA A 393 12.17 11.86 2.67
C ALA A 393 12.91 13.20 2.49
N GLN A 394 12.27 14.32 2.85
CA GLN A 394 12.86 15.66 2.84
C GLN A 394 13.70 15.97 4.11
N GLY A 395 13.78 15.05 5.06
CA GLY A 395 14.53 15.22 6.31
C GLY A 395 13.78 15.97 7.43
N ASP A 396 12.53 16.36 7.22
CA ASP A 396 11.68 17.00 8.23
C ASP A 396 11.00 15.95 9.14
N LEU A 397 11.83 15.33 9.98
CA LEU A 397 11.43 14.22 10.84
C LEU A 397 10.42 14.61 11.92
N SER A 398 10.42 15.87 12.35
CA SER A 398 9.50 16.36 13.39
C SER A 398 8.10 16.55 12.80
N ALA A 399 7.98 17.19 11.63
CA ALA A 399 6.70 17.35 10.96
C ALA A 399 6.15 16.00 10.48
N ALA A 400 7.01 15.10 9.99
CA ALA A 400 6.60 13.75 9.61
C ALA A 400 5.99 12.95 10.79
N ARG A 401 6.59 13.05 11.98
CA ARG A 401 6.04 12.43 13.20
C ARG A 401 4.68 13.02 13.57
N LEU A 402 4.52 14.34 13.50
CA LEU A 402 3.25 14.99 13.80
C LEU A 402 2.14 14.51 12.87
N MET A 403 2.41 14.37 11.57
CA MET A 403 1.42 13.88 10.61
C MET A 403 1.04 12.42 10.87
N ARG A 404 2.02 11.55 11.21
CA ARG A 404 1.75 10.16 11.62
C ARG A 404 0.88 10.05 12.86
N GLN A 405 1.21 10.78 13.92
CA GLN A 405 0.40 10.80 15.15
C GLN A 405 -1.03 11.30 14.91
N ARG A 406 -1.23 12.17 13.92
CA ARG A 406 -2.55 12.60 13.50
C ARG A 406 -3.28 11.48 12.75
N ALA A 407 -2.61 10.80 11.83
CA ALA A 407 -3.18 9.66 11.11
C ALA A 407 -3.63 8.54 12.06
N GLU A 408 -2.81 8.23 13.07
CA GLU A 408 -3.11 7.26 14.14
C GLU A 408 -4.31 7.70 15.00
N ARG A 409 -4.40 8.98 15.37
CA ARG A 409 -5.54 9.51 16.14
C ARG A 409 -6.84 9.44 15.37
N VAL A 410 -6.81 9.71 14.07
CA VAL A 410 -7.98 9.58 13.19
C VAL A 410 -8.45 8.13 13.17
N GLU A 411 -7.52 7.19 13.04
CA GLU A 411 -7.81 5.76 13.07
C GLU A 411 -8.46 5.35 14.40
N GLN A 412 -7.92 5.81 15.54
CA GLN A 412 -8.47 5.55 16.88
C GLN A 412 -9.86 6.19 17.10
N SER A 413 -10.08 7.39 16.56
CA SER A 413 -11.34 8.14 16.70
C SER A 413 -12.47 7.51 15.88
N THR A 414 -12.14 6.99 14.70
CA THR A 414 -13.07 6.21 13.86
C THR A 414 -13.48 4.91 14.54
N VAL A 415 -12.57 4.32 15.32
CA VAL A 415 -12.86 3.15 16.17
C VAL A 415 -13.77 3.54 17.35
N GLN A 416 -13.55 4.65 18.05
CA GLN A 416 -14.36 5.02 19.23
C GLN A 416 -15.77 5.55 18.89
N GLY A 417 -15.95 6.31 17.80
CA GLY A 417 -17.25 6.90 17.44
C GLY A 417 -18.33 5.91 17.01
N ALA A 418 -17.95 4.72 16.54
CA ALA A 418 -18.89 3.63 16.25
C ALA A 418 -19.31 2.80 17.48
N GLY A 419 -18.84 3.16 18.69
CA GLY A 419 -19.23 2.54 19.96
C GLY A 419 -20.26 3.31 20.80
N SER A 420 -20.66 4.53 20.38
CA SER A 420 -21.53 5.43 21.15
C SER A 420 -22.94 5.63 20.55
N HIS A 421 -23.32 4.83 19.56
CA HIS A 421 -24.69 4.78 19.00
C HIS A 421 -25.26 3.34 19.05
N GLY A 422 -24.98 2.63 20.14
CA GLY A 422 -25.60 1.35 20.49
C GLY A 422 -26.63 1.55 21.59
#